data_AF-A0AAE0FPL4-F1
#
_entry.id   AF-A0AAE0FPL4-F1
#
_cell.length_a   1.000
_cell.length_b   1.000
_cell.length_c   1.000
_cell.angle_alpha   90.00
_cell.angle_beta   90.00
_cell.angle_gamma   90.00
#
_symmetry.space_group_name_H-M   'P 1'
#
loop_
_entity.id
_entity.type
_entity.pdbx_description
1 polymer ?
#
loop_
_entity_poly.entity_id
_entity_poly.type
_entity_poly.pdbx_seq_one_letter_code
_entity_poly.pdbx_strand_id
1 'polypeptide(L)'
;MASKFAAQLEDAQTKIHLAQQRQRLQFDLRHHVKAFQVGDLVWVEAEHLTERIMNRESCRKLSPRWHGPLPVTEVFLSDQQKELRS
;
A
#
# COMPACT_ATOMS: atom_id res chain seq x y z
N MET A 1 -31.36 -17.46 -29.80
CA MET A 1 -30.06 -16.77 -29.66
C MET A 1 -29.97 -15.91 -28.40
N ALA A 2 -31.00 -15.12 -28.05
CA ALA A 2 -30.99 -14.21 -26.89
C ALA A 2 -30.61 -14.85 -25.52
N SER A 3 -31.07 -16.08 -25.24
CA SER A 3 -30.77 -16.78 -23.97
C SER A 3 -29.29 -17.12 -23.79
N LYS A 4 -28.56 -17.45 -24.88
CA LYS A 4 -27.11 -17.73 -24.81
C LYS A 4 -26.32 -16.46 -24.49
N PHE A 5 -26.73 -15.32 -25.06
CA PHE A 5 -26.10 -14.03 -24.77
C PHE A 5 -26.33 -13.59 -23.32
N ALA A 6 -27.55 -13.78 -22.79
CA ALA A 6 -27.83 -13.49 -21.39
C ALA A 6 -26.96 -14.34 -20.44
N ALA A 7 -26.85 -15.64 -20.71
CA ALA A 7 -25.99 -16.54 -19.91
C ALA A 7 -24.50 -16.16 -20.00
N GLN A 8 -24.02 -15.74 -21.17
CA GLN A 8 -22.65 -15.25 -21.34
C GLN A 8 -22.40 -13.93 -20.59
N LEU A 9 -23.40 -13.07 -20.50
CA LEU A 9 -23.30 -11.80 -19.78
C LEU A 9 -23.22 -12.02 -18.26
N GLU A 10 -24.04 -12.92 -17.72
CA GLU A 10 -23.99 -13.35 -16.31
C GLU A 10 -22.64 -14.00 -15.95
N ASP A 11 -22.12 -14.87 -16.82
CA ASP A 11 -20.80 -15.50 -16.64
C ASP A 11 -19.66 -14.47 -16.72
N ALA A 12 -19.76 -13.49 -17.61
CA ALA A 12 -18.79 -12.40 -17.69
C ALA A 12 -18.80 -11.53 -16.42
N GLN A 13 -20.00 -11.18 -15.91
CA GLN A 13 -20.14 -10.38 -14.68
C GLN A 13 -19.57 -11.10 -13.46
N THR A 14 -19.88 -12.39 -13.30
CA THR A 14 -19.35 -13.20 -12.19
C THR A 14 -17.83 -13.32 -12.26
N LYS A 15 -17.25 -13.52 -13.46
CA LYS A 15 -15.80 -13.54 -13.64
C LYS A 15 -15.13 -12.21 -13.28
N ILE A 16 -15.72 -11.09 -13.67
CA ILE A 16 -15.22 -9.75 -13.31
C ILE A 16 -15.26 -9.56 -11.79
N HIS A 17 -16.38 -9.90 -11.15
CA HIS A 17 -16.52 -9.75 -9.71
C HIS A 17 -15.49 -10.60 -8.95
N LEU A 18 -15.29 -11.85 -9.37
CA LEU A 18 -14.29 -12.73 -8.80
C LEU A 18 -12.86 -12.19 -8.99
N ALA A 19 -12.56 -11.61 -10.16
CA ALA A 19 -11.26 -10.99 -10.42
C ALA A 19 -11.01 -9.78 -9.49
N GLN A 20 -12.02 -8.93 -9.30
CA GLN A 20 -11.94 -7.79 -8.37
C GLN A 20 -11.72 -8.24 -6.93
N GLN A 21 -12.44 -9.27 -6.47
CA GLN A 21 -12.24 -9.83 -5.13
C GLN A 21 -10.82 -10.35 -4.94
N ARG A 22 -10.27 -11.07 -5.94
CA ARG A 22 -8.89 -11.57 -5.90
C ARG A 22 -7.87 -10.43 -5.84
N GLN A 23 -8.07 -9.37 -6.62
CA GLN A 23 -7.20 -8.18 -6.58
C GLN A 23 -7.21 -7.52 -5.21
N ARG A 24 -8.39 -7.35 -4.61
CA ARG A 24 -8.53 -6.82 -3.26
C ARG A 24 -7.81 -7.67 -2.22
N LEU A 25 -8.02 -8.98 -2.23
CA LEU A 25 -7.35 -9.88 -1.30
C LEU A 25 -5.82 -9.84 -1.44
N GLN A 26 -5.29 -9.79 -2.68
CA GLN A 26 -3.86 -9.64 -2.87
C GLN A 26 -3.32 -8.29 -2.40
N PHE A 27 -4.09 -7.22 -2.59
CA PHE A 27 -3.74 -5.90 -2.07
C PHE A 27 -3.68 -5.93 -0.54
N ASP A 28 -4.72 -6.46 0.12
CA ASP A 28 -4.82 -6.54 1.57
C ASP A 28 -3.69 -7.41 2.17
N LEU A 29 -3.33 -8.53 1.52
CA LEU A 29 -2.20 -9.38 1.95
C LEU A 29 -0.86 -8.65 1.88
N ARG A 30 -0.66 -7.80 0.87
CA ARG A 30 0.59 -7.03 0.69
C ARG A 30 0.64 -5.80 1.59
N HIS A 31 -0.51 -5.17 1.82
CA HIS A 31 -0.64 -3.93 2.59
C HIS A 31 -1.26 -4.25 3.96
N HIS A 32 -0.54 -5.05 4.75
CA HIS A 32 -0.89 -5.17 6.16
C HIS A 32 -0.43 -3.90 6.88
N VAL A 33 -1.34 -3.27 7.63
CA VAL A 33 -1.00 -2.14 8.50
C VAL A 33 -0.15 -2.69 9.64
N LYS A 34 1.17 -2.55 9.52
CA LYS A 34 2.09 -2.88 10.61
C LYS A 34 2.18 -1.70 11.56
N ALA A 35 1.91 -1.94 12.84
CA ALA A 35 2.17 -0.95 13.87
C ALA A 35 3.68 -0.89 14.14
N PHE A 36 4.24 0.32 14.18
CA PHE A 36 5.61 0.58 14.56
C PHE A 36 5.66 1.10 16.00
N GLN A 37 6.77 0.85 16.69
CA GLN A 37 7.06 1.40 18.01
C GLN A 37 8.24 2.38 17.94
N VAL A 38 8.28 3.31 18.90
CA VAL A 38 9.43 4.21 19.05
C VAL A 38 10.69 3.38 19.32
N GLY A 39 11.74 3.63 18.56
CA GLY A 39 13.00 2.88 18.61
C GLY A 39 13.12 1.74 17.58
N ASP A 40 12.04 1.37 16.88
CA ASP A 40 12.14 0.41 15.77
C ASP A 40 13.02 0.95 14.65
N LEU A 41 13.82 0.06 14.04
CA LEU A 41 14.64 0.39 12.87
C LEU A 41 13.89 0.04 11.59
N VAL A 42 13.61 1.06 10.77
CA VAL A 42 12.84 0.93 9.55
C VAL A 42 13.62 1.38 8.32
N TRP A 43 13.26 0.81 7.17
CA TRP A 43 13.72 1.24 5.86
C TRP A 43 12.59 2.01 5.19
N VAL A 44 12.89 3.20 4.69
CA VAL A 44 11.91 4.09 4.05
C VAL A 44 12.19 4.14 2.55
N GLU A 45 11.15 4.01 1.75
CA GLU A 45 11.26 4.13 0.30
C GLU A 45 11.52 5.60 -0.07
N ALA A 46 12.48 5.81 -0.97
CA ALA A 46 12.93 7.13 -1.39
C ALA A 46 11.76 8.00 -1.89
N GLU A 47 10.80 7.43 -2.62
CA GLU A 47 9.63 8.16 -3.14
C GLU A 47 8.83 8.90 -2.06
N HIS A 48 8.86 8.43 -0.81
CA HIS A 48 8.15 9.04 0.32
C HIS A 48 8.97 10.05 1.13
N LEU A 49 10.25 10.27 0.78
CA LEU A 49 11.10 11.24 1.46
C LEU A 49 10.96 12.62 0.82
N THR A 50 10.60 13.60 1.63
CA THR A 50 10.57 15.01 1.20
C THR A 50 11.97 15.53 0.86
N GLU A 51 12.02 16.56 0.02
CA GLU A 51 13.23 17.23 -0.49
C GLU A 51 14.19 17.74 0.61
N ARG A 52 13.79 17.80 1.88
CA ARG A 52 14.69 18.14 3.00
C ARG A 52 15.60 16.99 3.41
N ILE A 53 15.17 15.74 3.18
CA ILE A 53 15.96 14.54 3.49
C ILE A 53 16.86 14.18 2.30
N MET A 54 16.43 14.51 1.08
CA MET A 54 17.20 14.28 -0.13
C MET A 54 17.99 15.52 -0.54
N ASN A 55 19.31 15.39 -0.71
CA ASN A 55 20.07 16.37 -1.47
C ASN A 55 19.57 16.34 -2.92
N ARG A 56 18.72 17.31 -3.29
CA ARG A 56 18.02 17.43 -4.58
C ARG A 56 18.97 17.42 -5.80
N GLU A 57 20.25 17.69 -5.59
CA GLU A 57 21.32 17.62 -6.60
C GLU A 57 21.82 16.19 -6.89
N SER A 58 21.51 15.23 -6.01
CA SER A 58 22.02 13.85 -6.04
C SER A 58 20.99 12.79 -6.48
N CYS A 59 19.71 13.16 -6.62
CA CYS A 59 18.63 12.27 -7.03
C CYS A 59 18.64 12.05 -8.55
N ARG A 60 19.62 11.30 -9.02
CA ARG A 60 19.69 10.76 -10.38
C ARG A 60 19.46 9.26 -10.33
N LYS A 61 19.04 8.72 -11.47
CA LYS A 61 18.76 7.32 -11.91
C LYS A 61 19.47 6.12 -11.20
N LEU A 62 20.41 6.37 -10.28
CA LEU A 62 21.21 5.42 -9.50
C LEU A 62 21.11 5.64 -7.97
N SER A 63 20.21 6.49 -7.46
CA SER A 63 20.00 6.64 -6.01
C SER A 63 19.41 5.35 -5.41
N PRO A 64 19.79 4.98 -4.17
CA PRO A 64 19.17 3.86 -3.48
C PRO A 64 17.66 4.03 -3.42
N ARG A 65 16.91 2.96 -3.73
CA ARG A 65 15.45 2.96 -3.60
C ARG A 65 15.00 3.01 -2.14
N TRP A 66 15.82 2.49 -1.23
CA TRP A 66 15.52 2.38 0.20
C TRP A 66 16.59 3.10 1.02
N HIS A 67 16.15 3.86 2.02
CA HIS A 67 17.01 4.57 2.96
C HIS A 67 16.84 3.98 4.36
N GLY A 68 17.94 3.68 5.05
CA GLY A 68 17.89 3.10 6.38
C GLY A 68 19.21 2.49 6.84
N PRO A 69 19.23 1.90 8.05
CA PRO A 69 18.11 1.83 9.00
C PRO A 69 17.88 3.17 9.73
N LEU A 70 16.63 3.63 9.76
CA LEU A 70 16.22 4.85 10.48
C LEU A 70 15.44 4.48 11.74
N PRO A 71 15.74 5.07 12.91
CA PRO A 71 14.95 4.86 14.11
C PRO A 71 13.64 5.63 14.04
N VAL A 72 12.54 4.99 14.43
CA VAL A 72 11.25 5.65 14.66
C VAL A 72 11.37 6.52 15.92
N THR A 73 11.26 7.83 15.77
CA THR A 73 11.35 8.77 16.90
C THR A 73 10.01 8.99 17.59
N GLU A 74 8.94 9.06 16.81
CA GLU A 74 7.59 9.36 17.28
C GLU A 74 6.58 8.57 16.46
N VAL A 75 5.49 8.13 17.10
CA VAL A 75 4.39 7.42 16.45
C VAL A 75 3.11 8.21 16.66
N PHE A 76 2.48 8.60 15.56
CA PHE A 76 1.18 9.28 15.58
C PHE A 76 0.08 8.28 15.26
N LEU A 77 -0.95 8.20 16.09
CA LEU A 77 -2.17 7.48 15.76
C LEU A 77 -2.96 8.33 14.76
N SER A 78 -3.26 7.77 13.58
CA SER A 78 -4.19 8.44 12.67
C SER A 78 -5.59 8.49 13.27
N ASP A 79 -6.41 9.45 12.86
CA ASP A 79 -7.77 9.58 13.38
C ASP A 79 -8.63 8.34 13.08
N GLN A 80 -8.34 7.62 11.98
CA GLN A 80 -8.97 6.33 11.67
C GLN A 80 -8.57 5.19 12.62
N GLN A 81 -7.39 5.26 13.25
CA GLN A 81 -6.95 4.28 14.24
C GLN A 81 -7.49 4.57 15.65
N LYS A 82 -7.89 5.81 15.93
CA LYS A 82 -8.51 6.20 17.22
C LYS A 82 -9.94 5.67 17.33
N GLU A 83 -10.71 5.70 16.25
CA GLU A 83 -12.11 5.23 16.24
C GLU A 83 -12.24 3.72 16.52
N LEU A 84 -11.25 2.90 16.15
CA LEU A 84 -11.25 1.45 16.38
C LEU A 84 -10.92 1.04 17.83
N ARG A 85 -10.55 1.98 18.70
CA ARG A 85 -10.20 1.73 20.11
C ARG A 85 -11.20 2.35 21.12
N SER A 86 -12.23 3.05 20.63
CA SER A 86 -13.37 3.52 21.44
C SER A 86 -14.51 2.52 21.41
#